data_AF-A0A9W9IYE5-F1
#
_entry.id   AF-A0A9W9IYE5-F1
#
_cell.length_a   1.000
_cell.length_b   1.000
_cell.length_c   1.000
_cell.angle_alpha   90.00
_cell.angle_beta   90.00
_cell.angle_gamma   90.00
#
_symmetry.space_group_name_H-M   'P 1'
#
loop_
_entity.id
_entity.type
_entity.pdbx_description
1 polymer ?
#
loop_
_entity_poly.entity_id
_entity_poly.type
_entity_poly.pdbx_seq_one_letter_code
_entity_poly.pdbx_strand_id
1 'polypeptide(L)'
;MAPKYPEFEPQGNSLRLWMERADEPRCPISRTTLTLSDIDPEFWHVVSNPVSLTDDWALLSDTSDLTVDVPVSIQEPIYRFQSVIRIKGEFTFWIGRTGPGVIFMDNIRRSQDPMSFYMSEFAKAVYESHFPLESLKYVFVTTIIQKETLSFIRNCIYPREGLGFPPKEPQTWESPSPEFCGILGTPIGKVVAATVLCTYGQGVKRIPRIVTFHTGENRCEYNLRFDIEDV
;
A
#
# COMPACT_ATOMS: atom_id res chain seq x y z
N MET A 1 -11.10 -22.82 -14.72
CA MET A 1 -12.28 -22.12 -14.15
C MET A 1 -12.20 -20.67 -14.64
N ALA A 2 -13.30 -20.05 -15.04
CA ALA A 2 -13.28 -18.65 -15.46
C ALA A 2 -13.11 -17.74 -14.22
N PRO A 3 -12.37 -16.62 -14.32
CA PRO A 3 -12.18 -15.71 -13.19
C PRO A 3 -13.53 -15.07 -12.78
N LYS A 4 -13.75 -14.92 -11.46
CA LYS A 4 -14.92 -14.23 -10.88
C LYS A 4 -14.89 -12.74 -11.23
N TYR A 5 -13.69 -12.15 -11.29
CA TYR A 5 -13.47 -10.75 -11.67
C TYR A 5 -12.50 -10.63 -12.86
N PRO A 6 -12.96 -10.85 -14.10
CA PRO A 6 -12.09 -10.96 -15.28
C PRO A 6 -11.17 -9.76 -15.54
N GLU A 7 -11.58 -8.55 -15.12
CA GLU A 7 -10.81 -7.31 -15.33
C GLU A 7 -9.54 -7.26 -14.47
N PHE A 8 -9.61 -7.68 -13.21
CA PHE A 8 -8.53 -7.49 -12.24
C PHE A 8 -7.90 -8.79 -11.72
N GLU A 9 -8.71 -9.84 -11.53
CA GLU A 9 -8.27 -11.10 -10.92
C GLU A 9 -7.07 -11.75 -11.63
N PRO A 10 -7.00 -11.83 -12.98
CA PRO A 10 -5.85 -12.42 -13.65
C PRO A 10 -4.53 -11.67 -13.38
N GLN A 11 -4.60 -10.34 -13.30
CA GLN A 11 -3.43 -9.49 -13.07
C GLN A 11 -2.98 -9.58 -11.61
N GLY A 12 -3.92 -9.54 -10.66
CA GLY A 12 -3.58 -9.76 -9.25
C GLY A 12 -3.07 -11.16 -8.98
N ASN A 13 -3.60 -12.18 -9.65
CA ASN A 13 -3.07 -13.54 -9.55
C ASN A 13 -1.62 -13.64 -10.05
N SER A 14 -1.26 -12.90 -11.11
CA SER A 14 0.13 -12.85 -11.59
C SER A 14 1.05 -12.19 -10.56
N LEU A 15 0.64 -11.06 -9.97
CA LEU A 15 1.38 -10.37 -8.90
C LEU A 15 1.57 -11.25 -7.67
N ARG A 16 0.51 -11.95 -7.25
CA ARG A 16 0.52 -12.92 -6.15
C ARG A 16 1.56 -14.01 -6.40
N LEU A 17 1.53 -14.63 -7.58
CA LEU A 17 2.47 -15.70 -7.95
C LEU A 17 3.91 -15.19 -7.98
N TRP A 18 4.19 -13.99 -8.52
CA TRP A 18 5.54 -13.42 -8.49
C TRP A 18 6.05 -13.18 -7.06
N MET A 19 5.17 -12.79 -6.13
CA MET A 19 5.56 -12.62 -4.72
C MET A 19 5.79 -13.96 -4.03
N GLU A 20 4.93 -14.95 -4.26
CA GLU A 20 4.98 -16.26 -3.58
C GLU A 20 6.02 -17.23 -4.16
N ARG A 21 6.54 -16.99 -5.37
CA ARG A 21 7.41 -17.96 -6.07
C ARG A 21 8.62 -17.27 -6.70
N ALA A 22 9.80 -17.70 -6.27
CA ALA A 22 11.07 -17.20 -6.79
C ALA A 22 11.33 -17.60 -8.26
N ASP A 23 10.71 -18.68 -8.73
CA ASP A 23 10.88 -19.23 -10.08
C ASP A 23 9.77 -18.81 -11.06
N GLU A 24 8.81 -17.98 -10.63
CA GLU A 24 7.69 -17.60 -11.48
C GLU A 24 8.18 -16.74 -12.64
N PRO A 25 8.00 -17.17 -13.90
CA PRO A 25 8.62 -16.53 -15.04
C PRO A 25 7.99 -15.17 -15.36
N ARG A 26 8.77 -14.34 -16.06
CA ARG A 26 8.31 -13.08 -16.69
C ARG A 26 7.76 -12.04 -15.70
N CYS A 27 8.29 -11.97 -14.48
CA CYS A 27 8.04 -10.81 -13.61
C CYS A 27 8.69 -9.56 -14.23
N PRO A 28 7.90 -8.52 -14.57
CA PRO A 28 8.44 -7.29 -15.15
C PRO A 28 8.97 -6.32 -14.07
N ILE A 29 8.73 -6.61 -12.79
CA ILE A 29 9.07 -5.73 -11.67
C ILE A 29 10.44 -6.15 -11.14
N SER A 30 11.44 -5.32 -11.43
CA SER A 30 12.81 -5.49 -10.93
C SER A 30 12.96 -4.88 -9.55
N ARG A 31 13.95 -5.38 -8.78
CA ARG A 31 14.37 -4.72 -7.54
C ARG A 31 14.90 -3.33 -7.87
N THR A 32 14.44 -2.34 -7.13
CA THR A 32 14.92 -0.96 -7.29
C THR A 32 16.06 -0.66 -6.32
N THR A 33 17.01 0.14 -6.76
CA THR A 33 18.08 0.68 -5.92
C THR A 33 17.80 2.12 -5.49
N LEU A 34 16.64 2.69 -5.87
CA LEU A 34 16.29 4.06 -5.55
C LEU A 34 16.29 4.30 -4.04
N THR A 35 16.97 5.37 -3.63
CA THR A 35 16.99 5.93 -2.28
C THR A 35 16.59 7.41 -2.34
N LEU A 36 16.27 8.02 -1.19
CA LEU A 36 15.96 9.46 -1.17
C LEU A 36 17.16 10.34 -1.58
N SER A 37 18.40 9.86 -1.40
CA SER A 37 19.60 10.57 -1.85
C SER A 37 19.76 10.62 -3.37
N ASP A 38 19.11 9.71 -4.10
CA ASP A 38 19.14 9.69 -5.57
C ASP A 38 18.16 10.68 -6.20
N ILE A 39 17.29 11.30 -5.40
CA ILE A 39 16.26 12.23 -5.86
C ILE A 39 16.89 13.61 -6.09
N ASP A 40 16.89 14.05 -7.35
CA ASP A 40 17.47 15.34 -7.74
C ASP A 40 16.67 16.53 -7.16
N PRO A 41 17.28 17.34 -6.26
CA PRO A 41 16.61 18.49 -5.66
C PRO A 41 16.29 19.61 -6.65
N GLU A 42 16.86 19.59 -7.87
CA GLU A 42 16.48 20.53 -8.92
C GLU A 42 15.03 20.30 -9.41
N PHE A 43 14.59 19.03 -9.42
CA PHE A 43 13.29 18.62 -9.96
C PHE A 43 12.29 18.24 -8.88
N TRP A 44 12.75 17.92 -7.67
CA TRP A 44 11.94 17.38 -6.60
C TRP A 44 12.11 18.14 -5.30
N HIS A 45 11.00 18.32 -4.60
CA HIS A 45 10.95 18.82 -3.25
C HIS A 45 10.62 17.66 -2.31
N VAL A 46 11.55 17.34 -1.42
CA VAL A 46 11.43 16.26 -0.44
C VAL A 46 11.31 16.86 0.96
N VAL A 47 10.28 16.46 1.70
CA VAL A 47 10.05 16.85 3.09
C VAL A 47 9.98 15.59 3.95
N SER A 48 10.64 15.61 5.11
CA SER A 48 10.51 14.59 6.15
C SER A 48 10.40 15.28 7.50
N ASN A 49 9.28 15.10 8.19
CA ASN A 49 9.03 15.70 9.49
C ASN A 49 8.57 14.62 10.48
N PRO A 50 9.03 14.64 11.74
CA PRO A 50 8.44 13.81 12.79
C PRO A 50 6.95 14.14 12.97
N VAL A 51 6.12 13.13 13.18
CA VAL A 51 4.67 13.29 13.41
C VAL A 51 4.15 12.26 14.41
N SER A 52 3.12 12.60 15.17
CA SER A 52 2.34 11.62 15.96
C SER A 52 1.21 11.05 15.11
N LEU A 53 0.86 9.76 15.29
CA LEU A 53 -0.39 9.26 14.73
C LEU A 53 -1.57 9.98 15.38
N THR A 54 -2.62 10.25 14.59
CA THR A 54 -3.87 10.78 15.12
C THR A 54 -4.60 9.70 15.93
N ASP A 55 -5.47 10.12 16.85
CA ASP A 55 -6.18 9.21 17.77
C ASP A 55 -6.95 8.11 17.04
N ASP A 56 -7.53 8.40 15.86
CA ASP A 56 -8.24 7.43 15.02
C ASP A 56 -7.37 6.23 14.60
N TRP A 57 -6.08 6.45 14.33
CA TRP A 57 -5.14 5.39 13.99
C TRP A 57 -4.60 4.66 15.23
N ALA A 58 -4.57 5.32 16.39
CA ALA A 58 -4.24 4.69 17.67
C ALA A 58 -5.37 3.79 18.20
N LEU A 59 -6.63 4.13 17.92
CA LEU A 59 -7.79 3.31 18.25
C LEU A 59 -7.88 2.02 17.42
N LEU A 60 -7.40 2.05 16.17
CA LEU A 60 -7.34 0.86 15.31
C LEU A 60 -6.30 -0.16 15.78
N SER A 61 -5.20 0.26 16.44
CA SER A 61 -4.25 -0.68 17.03
C SER A 61 -4.86 -1.53 18.15
N ASP A 62 -5.89 -1.03 18.85
CA ASP A 62 -6.48 -1.72 20.01
C ASP A 62 -7.68 -2.63 19.67
N THR A 63 -8.30 -2.48 18.50
CA THR A 63 -9.68 -2.96 18.30
C THR A 63 -9.90 -4.10 17.30
N SER A 64 -8.92 -4.56 16.50
CA SER A 64 -9.28 -5.52 15.42
C SER A 64 -8.16 -6.41 14.84
N ASP A 65 -7.27 -7.00 15.63
CA ASP A 65 -6.07 -7.69 15.08
C ASP A 65 -5.30 -6.78 14.07
N LEU A 66 -5.45 -5.47 14.27
CA LEU A 66 -4.91 -4.35 13.51
C LEU A 66 -3.71 -3.73 14.23
N THR A 67 -3.15 -4.46 15.19
CA THR A 67 -2.01 -4.05 16.02
C THR A 67 -0.83 -3.67 15.13
N VAL A 68 -0.68 -2.38 14.89
CA VAL A 68 0.63 -1.79 14.64
C VAL A 68 1.32 -1.86 16.00
N ASP A 69 2.45 -2.55 16.10
CA ASP A 69 3.22 -2.65 17.35
C ASP A 69 3.73 -1.25 17.73
N VAL A 70 2.90 -0.44 18.40
CA VAL A 70 3.29 0.89 18.88
C VAL A 70 3.74 0.76 20.32
N PRO A 71 5.02 1.04 20.65
CA PRO A 71 5.46 1.10 22.03
C PRO A 71 4.71 2.21 22.78
N VAL A 72 3.98 1.84 23.82
CA VAL A 72 3.07 2.70 24.63
C VAL A 72 3.80 3.83 25.40
N SER A 73 5.11 4.02 25.23
CA SER A 73 5.89 4.89 26.13
C SER A 73 6.95 5.77 25.44
N ILE A 74 6.67 6.40 24.29
CA ILE A 74 7.63 7.32 23.67
C ILE A 74 7.08 8.75 23.65
N GLN A 75 7.78 9.67 24.33
CA GLN A 75 7.53 11.13 24.31
C GLN A 75 7.88 11.77 22.95
N GLU A 76 8.57 11.04 22.08
CA GLU A 76 8.96 11.47 20.74
C GLU A 76 8.11 10.81 19.64
N PRO A 77 7.76 11.56 18.59
CA PRO A 77 7.07 11.02 17.42
C PRO A 77 7.93 9.96 16.72
N ILE A 78 7.49 8.70 16.82
CA ILE A 78 8.13 7.54 16.17
C ILE A 78 7.86 7.52 14.66
N TYR A 79 6.82 8.23 14.22
CA TYR A 79 6.41 8.28 12.82
C TYR A 79 7.03 9.46 12.09
N ARG A 80 7.20 9.31 10.77
CA ARG A 80 7.68 10.35 9.87
C ARG A 80 6.59 10.66 8.86
N PHE A 81 6.13 11.90 8.81
CA PHE A 81 5.43 12.40 7.65
C PHE A 81 6.45 12.68 6.55
N GLN A 82 6.20 12.16 5.35
CA GLN A 82 7.09 12.30 4.21
C GLN A 82 6.32 12.72 2.97
N SER A 83 6.88 13.68 2.24
CA SER A 83 6.38 14.07 0.92
C SER A 83 7.51 14.18 -0.08
N VAL A 84 7.27 13.67 -1.29
CA VAL A 84 8.16 13.77 -2.44
C VAL A 84 7.34 14.33 -3.57
N ILE A 85 7.58 15.59 -3.94
CA ILE A 85 6.75 16.32 -4.91
C ILE A 85 7.64 16.81 -6.04
N ARG A 86 7.26 16.50 -7.28
CA ARG A 86 7.96 17.05 -8.45
C ARG A 86 7.59 18.52 -8.62
N ILE A 87 8.58 19.40 -8.58
CA ILE A 87 8.43 20.86 -8.71
C ILE A 87 8.66 21.37 -10.15
N LYS A 88 9.35 20.58 -10.99
CA LYS A 88 9.55 20.89 -12.41
C LYS A 88 9.07 19.74 -13.30
N GLY A 89 8.21 20.06 -14.26
CA GLY A 89 7.63 19.11 -15.23
C GLY A 89 6.26 18.59 -14.82
N GLU A 90 5.91 17.42 -15.32
CA GLU A 90 4.59 16.82 -15.11
C GLU A 90 4.33 16.42 -13.65
N PHE A 91 3.15 16.75 -13.15
CA PHE A 91 2.82 16.63 -11.74
C PHE A 91 2.85 15.17 -11.24
N THR A 92 3.84 14.87 -10.40
CA THR A 92 4.02 13.58 -9.69
C THR A 92 4.27 13.87 -8.23
N PHE A 93 3.62 13.13 -7.34
CA PHE A 93 3.89 13.21 -5.92
C PHE A 93 3.62 11.89 -5.21
N TRP A 94 4.36 11.68 -4.12
CA TRP A 94 4.10 10.67 -3.12
C TRP A 94 4.01 11.37 -1.76
N ILE A 95 2.92 11.16 -1.03
CA ILE A 95 2.69 11.71 0.30
C ILE A 95 2.23 10.58 1.19
N GLY A 96 2.84 10.47 2.36
CA GLY A 96 2.51 9.42 3.30
C GLY A 96 3.19 9.58 4.64
N ARG A 97 3.02 8.55 5.47
CA ARG A 97 3.67 8.42 6.77
C ARG A 97 4.38 7.09 6.87
N THR A 98 5.50 7.03 7.58
CA THR A 98 6.22 5.78 7.86
C THR A 98 6.45 5.65 9.36
N GLY A 99 6.47 4.41 9.85
CA GLY A 99 6.74 4.08 11.23
C GLY A 99 7.33 2.67 11.35
N PRO A 100 7.68 2.20 12.55
CA PRO A 100 8.16 0.85 12.75
C PRO A 100 7.19 -0.17 12.17
N GLY A 101 7.67 -0.94 11.19
CA GLY A 101 6.89 -1.95 10.48
C GLY A 101 5.73 -1.47 9.61
N VAL A 102 5.55 -0.17 9.35
CA VAL A 102 4.38 0.33 8.62
C VAL A 102 4.65 1.48 7.65
N ILE A 103 3.98 1.45 6.50
CA ILE A 103 3.83 2.57 5.56
C ILE A 103 2.35 2.95 5.48
N PHE A 104 2.03 4.23 5.58
CA PHE A 104 0.74 4.81 5.21
C PHE A 104 0.92 5.61 3.91
N MET A 105 0.34 5.13 2.82
CA MET A 105 0.24 5.87 1.56
C MET A 105 -1.02 6.73 1.60
N ASP A 106 -0.85 8.02 1.86
CA ASP A 106 -1.97 8.93 2.07
C ASP A 106 -2.46 9.58 0.78
N ASN A 107 -1.52 9.95 -0.11
CA ASN A 107 -1.88 10.47 -1.41
C ASN A 107 -0.74 10.22 -2.41
N ILE A 108 -1.06 9.60 -3.53
CA ILE A 108 -0.09 9.25 -4.55
C ILE A 108 -0.62 9.63 -5.94
N ARG A 109 0.27 10.18 -6.77
CA ARG A 109 0.00 10.45 -8.16
C ARG A 109 1.29 10.33 -8.95
N ARG A 110 1.23 9.57 -10.03
CA ARG A 110 2.31 9.46 -11.01
C ARG A 110 1.89 10.09 -12.33
N SER A 111 2.76 10.91 -12.92
CA SER A 111 2.57 11.31 -14.31
C SER A 111 2.86 10.15 -15.26
N GLN A 112 2.47 10.28 -16.53
CA GLN A 112 2.80 9.30 -17.57
C GLN A 112 4.21 9.52 -18.15
N ASP A 113 5.00 10.42 -17.56
CA ASP A 113 6.38 10.65 -17.97
C ASP A 113 7.21 9.38 -17.69
N PRO A 114 7.85 8.78 -18.72
CA PRO A 114 8.71 7.61 -18.56
C PRO A 114 9.89 7.85 -17.61
N MET A 115 10.32 9.11 -17.45
CA MET A 115 11.41 9.50 -16.54
C MET A 115 10.94 9.64 -15.08
N SER A 116 9.63 9.48 -14.81
CA SER A 116 9.08 9.55 -13.46
C SER A 116 9.17 8.19 -12.77
N PHE A 117 9.69 8.17 -11.55
CA PHE A 117 9.76 6.99 -10.69
C PHE A 117 8.38 6.41 -10.41
N TYR A 118 8.33 5.10 -10.16
CA TYR A 118 7.10 4.44 -9.75
C TYR A 118 6.78 4.75 -8.28
N MET A 119 5.48 4.77 -7.95
CA MET A 119 5.04 5.02 -6.56
C MET A 119 5.54 3.95 -5.59
N SER A 120 5.77 2.73 -6.07
CA SER A 120 6.41 1.64 -5.34
C SER A 120 7.87 1.93 -4.99
N GLU A 121 8.60 2.59 -5.89
CA GLU A 121 10.00 2.96 -5.64
C GLU A 121 10.09 4.08 -4.61
N PHE A 122 9.20 5.07 -4.67
CA PHE A 122 9.09 6.08 -3.60
C PHE A 122 8.73 5.43 -2.27
N ALA A 123 7.76 4.53 -2.23
CA ALA A 123 7.36 3.84 -1.00
C ALA A 123 8.50 3.05 -0.34
N LYS A 124 9.34 2.37 -1.13
CA LYS A 124 10.58 1.77 -0.63
C LYS A 124 11.54 2.85 -0.10
N ALA A 125 11.88 3.83 -0.92
CA ALA A 125 12.91 4.83 -0.61
C ALA A 125 12.57 5.65 0.64
N VAL A 126 11.30 6.05 0.79
CA VAL A 126 10.83 6.79 1.98
C VAL A 126 10.88 5.94 3.23
N TYR A 127 10.53 4.64 3.16
CA TYR A 127 10.59 3.75 4.31
C TYR A 127 12.03 3.45 4.74
N GLU A 128 12.87 3.04 3.79
CA GLU A 128 14.27 2.66 4.01
C GLU A 128 15.11 3.81 4.56
N SER A 129 14.72 5.05 4.30
CA SER A 129 15.43 6.22 4.82
C SER A 129 15.41 6.36 6.35
N HIS A 130 14.50 5.67 7.04
CA HIS A 130 14.36 5.74 8.50
C HIS A 130 14.19 4.38 9.19
N PHE A 131 13.76 3.34 8.46
CA PHE A 131 13.46 2.02 9.02
C PHE A 131 14.08 0.90 8.16
N PRO A 132 14.54 -0.20 8.78
CA PRO A 132 15.06 -1.34 8.03
C PRO A 132 13.94 -2.01 7.25
N LEU A 133 14.17 -2.28 5.96
CA LEU A 133 13.17 -2.85 5.05
C LEU A 133 12.56 -4.14 5.62
N GLU A 134 13.38 -5.02 6.20
CA GLU A 134 12.96 -6.30 6.78
C GLU A 134 11.92 -6.16 7.89
N SER A 135 11.83 -4.98 8.52
CA SER A 135 10.84 -4.73 9.57
C SER A 135 9.44 -4.42 9.05
N LEU A 136 9.27 -4.12 7.76
CA LEU A 136 7.98 -3.75 7.17
C LEU A 136 6.99 -4.92 7.22
N LYS A 137 5.88 -4.72 7.94
CA LYS A 137 4.79 -5.68 8.11
C LYS A 137 3.49 -5.24 7.45
N TYR A 138 3.26 -3.93 7.34
CA TYR A 138 1.98 -3.40 6.87
C TYR A 138 2.15 -2.24 5.88
N VAL A 139 1.29 -2.23 4.86
CA VAL A 139 1.07 -1.07 3.99
C VAL A 139 -0.39 -0.68 4.07
N PHE A 140 -0.65 0.51 4.59
CA PHE A 140 -1.96 1.14 4.57
C PHE A 140 -2.06 2.06 3.38
N VAL A 141 -3.19 2.05 2.69
CA VAL A 141 -3.56 3.05 1.70
C VAL A 141 -4.78 3.76 2.24
N THR A 142 -4.62 5.03 2.58
CA THR A 142 -5.63 5.78 3.33
C THR A 142 -6.50 6.60 2.38
N THR A 143 -7.77 6.78 2.73
CA THR A 143 -8.75 7.62 2.00
C THR A 143 -8.69 7.41 0.49
N ILE A 144 -9.00 6.19 0.04
CA ILE A 144 -8.88 5.81 -1.36
C ILE A 144 -9.81 6.64 -2.24
N ILE A 145 -9.21 7.56 -2.99
CA ILE A 145 -9.88 8.35 -4.02
C ILE A 145 -9.68 7.77 -5.44
N GLN A 146 -8.84 6.74 -5.59
CA GLN A 146 -8.58 6.12 -6.88
C GLN A 146 -9.86 5.40 -7.35
N LYS A 147 -10.46 5.93 -8.42
CA LYS A 147 -11.82 5.60 -8.84
C LYS A 147 -12.01 4.13 -9.20
N GLU A 148 -11.04 3.51 -9.87
CA GLU A 148 -11.16 2.11 -10.33
C GLU A 148 -11.15 1.15 -9.14
N THR A 149 -10.22 1.33 -8.20
CA THR A 149 -10.08 0.54 -6.97
C THR A 149 -11.33 0.69 -6.11
N LEU A 150 -11.74 1.94 -5.84
CA LEU A 150 -12.92 2.22 -5.01
C LEU A 150 -14.20 1.67 -5.66
N SER A 151 -14.39 1.91 -6.96
CA SER A 151 -15.55 1.42 -7.72
C SER A 151 -15.59 -0.09 -7.73
N PHE A 152 -14.45 -0.76 -7.95
CA PHE A 152 -14.39 -2.21 -7.98
C PHE A 152 -14.82 -2.82 -6.64
N ILE A 153 -14.28 -2.33 -5.52
CA ILE A 153 -14.64 -2.89 -4.22
C ILE A 153 -16.11 -2.60 -3.89
N ARG A 154 -16.55 -1.35 -4.07
CA ARG A 154 -17.92 -0.90 -3.76
C ARG A 154 -18.99 -1.56 -4.63
N ASN A 155 -18.74 -1.68 -5.93
CA ASN A 155 -19.78 -2.04 -6.90
C ASN A 155 -19.66 -3.49 -7.37
N CYS A 156 -18.51 -4.16 -7.18
CA CYS A 156 -18.30 -5.53 -7.64
C CYS A 156 -18.07 -6.53 -6.51
N ILE A 157 -17.23 -6.21 -5.52
CA ILE A 157 -16.95 -7.14 -4.42
C ILE A 157 -18.11 -7.13 -3.42
N TYR A 158 -18.34 -6.01 -2.74
CA TYR A 158 -19.29 -5.96 -1.62
C TYR A 158 -20.70 -6.44 -1.97
N PRO A 159 -21.33 -6.03 -3.09
CA PRO A 159 -22.68 -6.48 -3.41
C PRO A 159 -22.77 -7.98 -3.63
N ARG A 160 -21.72 -8.62 -4.16
CA ARG A 160 -21.68 -10.07 -4.38
C ARG A 160 -21.53 -10.86 -3.08
N GLU A 161 -20.88 -10.26 -2.10
CA GLU A 161 -20.73 -10.81 -0.74
C GLU A 161 -21.88 -10.40 0.19
N GLY A 162 -22.93 -9.74 -0.33
CA GLY A 162 -24.07 -9.29 0.47
C GLY A 162 -23.75 -8.15 1.44
N LEU A 163 -22.66 -7.43 1.20
CA LEU A 163 -22.18 -6.33 2.04
C LEU A 163 -22.71 -4.98 1.55
N GLY A 164 -23.04 -4.11 2.51
CA GLY A 164 -23.29 -2.69 2.24
C GLY A 164 -22.00 -1.91 2.05
N PHE A 165 -22.11 -0.68 1.52
CA PHE A 165 -20.98 0.25 1.41
C PHE A 165 -21.29 1.56 2.14
N PRO A 166 -20.45 2.00 3.11
CA PRO A 166 -19.32 1.26 3.68
C PRO A 166 -19.81 0.03 4.51
N PRO A 167 -18.95 -0.98 4.74
CA PRO A 167 -19.34 -2.14 5.53
C PRO A 167 -19.52 -1.72 6.99
N LYS A 168 -20.15 -2.55 7.83
CA LYS A 168 -20.25 -2.24 9.26
C LYS A 168 -18.95 -2.49 10.01
N GLU A 169 -18.33 -3.62 9.68
CA GLU A 169 -17.07 -4.10 10.24
C GLU A 169 -15.98 -4.12 9.16
N PRO A 170 -14.69 -4.11 9.53
CA PRO A 170 -13.60 -4.43 8.62
C PRO A 170 -13.86 -5.77 7.90
N GLN A 171 -13.50 -5.84 6.62
CA GLN A 171 -13.62 -7.06 5.81
C GLN A 171 -12.25 -7.55 5.39
N THR A 172 -12.03 -8.84 5.53
CA THR A 172 -10.75 -9.50 5.31
C THR A 172 -10.82 -10.40 4.08
N TRP A 173 -9.84 -10.26 3.20
CA TRP A 173 -9.71 -11.02 1.96
C TRP A 173 -8.39 -11.78 2.00
N GLU A 174 -8.46 -13.11 2.11
CA GLU A 174 -7.28 -13.99 2.22
C GLU A 174 -6.80 -14.45 0.84
N SER A 175 -5.49 -14.61 0.67
CA SER A 175 -4.89 -15.25 -0.49
C SER A 175 -5.19 -16.76 -0.47
N PRO A 176 -5.53 -17.40 -1.61
CA PRO A 176 -5.66 -16.85 -2.96
C PRO A 176 -7.13 -16.65 -3.40
N SER A 177 -7.99 -16.04 -2.57
CA SER A 177 -9.40 -15.82 -2.93
C SER A 177 -9.54 -14.94 -4.20
N PRO A 178 -10.64 -15.10 -4.97
CA PRO A 178 -10.92 -14.24 -6.11
C PRO A 178 -11.00 -12.76 -5.75
N GLU A 179 -11.54 -12.42 -4.57
CA GLU A 179 -11.64 -11.05 -4.06
C GLU A 179 -10.25 -10.48 -3.77
N PHE A 180 -9.40 -11.26 -3.09
CA PHE A 180 -8.01 -10.90 -2.84
C PHE A 180 -7.27 -10.62 -4.17
N CYS A 181 -7.32 -11.55 -5.13
CA CYS A 181 -6.68 -11.38 -6.42
C CYS A 181 -7.31 -10.22 -7.22
N GLY A 182 -8.62 -10.01 -7.10
CA GLY A 182 -9.30 -8.86 -7.68
C GLY A 182 -8.75 -7.55 -7.13
N ILE A 183 -8.69 -7.39 -5.80
CA ILE A 183 -8.20 -6.15 -5.16
C ILE A 183 -6.73 -5.93 -5.50
N LEU A 184 -5.90 -6.98 -5.45
CA LEU A 184 -4.49 -6.91 -5.79
C LEU A 184 -4.26 -6.49 -7.26
N GLY A 185 -5.19 -6.82 -8.16
CA GLY A 185 -5.15 -6.43 -9.57
C GLY A 185 -5.59 -4.98 -9.86
N THR A 186 -6.18 -4.27 -8.90
CA THR A 186 -6.56 -2.86 -9.06
C THR A 186 -5.33 -1.95 -9.13
N PRO A 187 -5.45 -0.68 -9.59
CA PRO A 187 -4.32 0.25 -9.61
C PRO A 187 -3.61 0.44 -8.26
N ILE A 188 -4.36 0.48 -7.14
CA ILE A 188 -3.76 0.56 -5.81
C ILE A 188 -3.10 -0.76 -5.42
N GLY A 189 -3.78 -1.90 -5.63
CA GLY A 189 -3.22 -3.22 -5.36
C GLY A 189 -1.90 -3.46 -6.10
N LYS A 190 -1.82 -3.03 -7.37
CA LYS A 190 -0.60 -3.06 -8.19
C LYS A 190 0.53 -2.25 -7.58
N VAL A 191 0.26 -1.05 -7.05
CA VAL A 191 1.30 -0.23 -6.42
C VAL A 191 1.87 -0.93 -5.19
N VAL A 192 1.01 -1.50 -4.35
CA VAL A 192 1.46 -2.19 -3.12
C VAL A 192 2.20 -3.49 -3.46
N ALA A 193 1.67 -4.31 -4.37
CA ALA A 193 2.37 -5.51 -4.84
C ALA A 193 3.72 -5.19 -5.49
N ALA A 194 3.78 -4.14 -6.29
CA ALA A 194 5.02 -3.66 -6.88
C ALA A 194 5.99 -3.14 -5.82
N THR A 195 5.51 -2.56 -4.71
CA THR A 195 6.35 -2.17 -3.57
C THR A 195 7.02 -3.38 -2.95
N VAL A 196 6.28 -4.47 -2.69
CA VAL A 196 6.84 -5.73 -2.17
C VAL A 196 7.88 -6.29 -3.15
N LEU A 197 7.51 -6.44 -4.43
CA LEU A 197 8.39 -7.01 -5.45
C LEU A 197 9.65 -6.17 -5.71
N CYS A 198 9.54 -4.84 -5.81
CA CYS A 198 10.70 -3.98 -6.06
C CYS A 198 11.61 -3.83 -4.84
N THR A 199 11.09 -4.10 -3.64
CA THR A 199 11.87 -4.06 -2.40
C THR A 199 12.63 -5.38 -2.22
N TYR A 200 11.91 -6.50 -2.20
CA TYR A 200 12.48 -7.80 -1.80
C TYR A 200 12.85 -8.71 -2.97
N GLY A 201 12.23 -8.53 -4.13
CA GLY A 201 12.27 -9.49 -5.23
C GLY A 201 11.21 -10.59 -5.10
N GLN A 202 11.26 -11.56 -6.01
CA GLN A 202 10.31 -12.67 -6.07
C GLN A 202 10.59 -13.73 -4.99
N GLY A 203 9.55 -14.30 -4.40
CA GLY A 203 9.66 -15.42 -3.46
C GLY A 203 10.34 -15.11 -2.13
N VAL A 204 10.40 -13.83 -1.73
CA VAL A 204 11.01 -13.41 -0.46
C VAL A 204 9.96 -12.98 0.55
N LYS A 205 9.07 -12.07 0.14
CA LYS A 205 7.93 -11.62 0.94
C LYS A 205 6.66 -11.74 0.11
N ARG A 206 5.53 -11.99 0.76
CA ARG A 206 4.21 -12.03 0.15
C ARG A 206 3.19 -11.20 0.91
N ILE A 207 2.05 -10.98 0.25
CA ILE A 207 0.85 -10.43 0.86
C ILE A 207 -0.12 -11.58 1.07
N PRO A 208 -0.34 -12.05 2.31
CA PRO A 208 -1.28 -13.14 2.58
C PRO A 208 -2.72 -12.63 2.67
N ARG A 209 -2.90 -11.36 3.04
CA ARG A 209 -4.17 -10.80 3.47
C ARG A 209 -4.32 -9.34 3.08
N ILE A 210 -5.52 -8.96 2.66
CA ILE A 210 -5.93 -7.58 2.42
C ILE A 210 -7.15 -7.28 3.29
N VAL A 211 -7.12 -6.20 4.05
CA VAL A 211 -8.26 -5.73 4.85
C VAL A 211 -8.80 -4.43 4.28
N THR A 212 -10.11 -4.38 4.08
CA THR A 212 -10.84 -3.17 3.72
C THR A 212 -11.64 -2.67 4.91
N PHE A 213 -11.54 -1.39 5.24
CA PHE A 213 -12.23 -0.79 6.39
C PHE A 213 -12.48 0.71 6.18
N HIS A 214 -13.26 1.33 7.07
CA HIS A 214 -13.49 2.77 7.05
C HIS A 214 -13.14 3.41 8.40
N THR A 215 -12.74 4.68 8.36
CA THR A 215 -12.47 5.53 9.54
C THR A 215 -13.35 6.78 9.53
N GLY A 216 -13.30 7.53 10.64
CA GLY A 216 -14.02 8.77 10.85
C GLY A 216 -15.50 8.59 11.21
N GLU A 217 -16.06 9.58 11.94
CA GLU A 217 -17.44 9.55 12.45
C GLU A 217 -18.49 9.34 11.34
N ASN A 218 -18.22 9.86 10.15
CA ASN A 218 -19.12 9.75 8.99
C ASN A 218 -18.78 8.58 8.05
N ARG A 219 -17.77 7.75 8.37
CA ARG A 219 -17.32 6.61 7.55
C ARG A 219 -16.95 7.00 6.11
N CYS A 220 -16.49 8.24 5.91
CA CYS A 220 -16.15 8.77 4.59
C CYS A 220 -14.75 8.38 4.12
N GLU A 221 -13.89 7.93 5.04
CA GLU A 221 -12.51 7.57 4.76
C GLU A 221 -12.41 6.07 4.57
N TYR A 222 -12.31 5.63 3.33
CA TYR A 222 -12.20 4.22 3.00
C TYR A 222 -10.74 3.82 2.81
N ASN A 223 -10.30 2.78 3.52
CA ASN A 223 -8.89 2.42 3.67
C ASN A 223 -8.65 0.95 3.30
N LEU A 224 -7.43 0.66 2.85
CA LEU A 224 -6.90 -0.69 2.68
C LEU A 224 -5.70 -0.90 3.60
N ARG A 225 -5.59 -2.10 4.19
CA ARG A 225 -4.36 -2.63 4.78
C ARG A 225 -3.92 -3.85 4.00
N PHE A 226 -2.65 -3.89 3.64
CA PHE A 226 -1.98 -5.05 3.08
C PHE A 226 -0.98 -5.56 4.10
N ASP A 227 -1.11 -6.82 4.46
CA ASP A 227 -0.19 -7.48 5.39
C ASP A 227 1.00 -8.03 4.60
N ILE A 228 2.19 -8.06 5.19
CA ILE A 228 3.41 -8.55 4.56
C ILE A 228 4.05 -9.57 5.49
N GLU A 229 4.39 -10.74 4.94
CA GLU A 229 5.08 -11.81 5.64
C GLU A 229 6.14 -12.48 4.75
N ASP A 230 7.00 -13.30 5.36
CA ASP A 230 7.94 -14.16 4.66
C ASP A 230 7.23 -15.28 3.88
N VAL A 231 7.85 -15.70 2.77
CA VAL A 231 7.40 -16.82 1.93
C VAL A 231 7.97 -18.14 2.42
#